data_AF-A0A0W7X3X6-F1
#
_entry.id   AF-A0A0W7X3X6-F1
#
_cell.length_a   1.000
_cell.length_b   1.000
_cell.length_c   1.000
_cell.angle_alpha   90.00
_cell.angle_beta   90.00
_cell.angle_gamma   90.00
#
_symmetry.space_group_name_H-M   'P 1'
#
loop_
_entity.id
_entity.type
_entity.pdbx_description
1 polymer ?
#
loop_
_entity_poly.entity_id
_entity_poly.type
_entity_poly.pdbx_seq_one_letter_code
_entity_poly.pdbx_strand_id
1 'polypeptide(L)'
;MSAYTYPGDLLALQSELDGLRARRAELMRSLPWSVEPMDAVSDTQRWRPYERPASPGYSAEEAAEWDELARREQQLAIAITTHPFWEGVAAEEQMAARSALKHAVPGAAFGGAADAAV
;
A
#
# COMPACT_ATOMS: atom_id res chain seq x y z
N MET A 1 -16.01 2.63 -16.37
CA MET A 1 -15.12 2.88 -17.53
C MET A 1 -14.47 4.23 -17.29
N SER A 2 -13.15 4.32 -17.27
CA SER A 2 -12.46 5.62 -17.12
C SER A 2 -12.76 6.50 -18.33
N ALA A 3 -12.90 7.81 -18.12
CA ALA A 3 -13.02 8.80 -19.20
C ALA A 3 -11.71 8.93 -20.02
N TYR A 4 -10.62 8.32 -19.54
CA TYR A 4 -9.29 8.38 -20.14
C TYR A 4 -8.88 7.02 -20.72
N THR A 5 -8.29 7.04 -21.91
CA THR A 5 -7.62 5.87 -22.50
C THR A 5 -6.15 5.89 -22.09
N TYR A 6 -5.76 5.00 -21.18
CA TYR A 6 -4.38 4.91 -20.70
C TYR A 6 -3.50 4.04 -21.62
N PRO A 7 -2.23 4.41 -21.83
CA PRO A 7 -1.23 3.56 -22.44
C PRO A 7 -1.03 2.24 -21.69
N GLY A 8 -0.70 1.16 -22.43
CA GLY A 8 -0.55 -0.18 -21.86
C GLY A 8 0.61 -0.32 -20.87
N ASP A 9 1.70 0.41 -21.08
CA ASP A 9 2.83 0.51 -20.15
C ASP A 9 2.45 1.20 -18.84
N LEU A 10 1.68 2.29 -18.89
CA LEU A 10 1.13 2.94 -17.69
C LEU A 10 0.18 2.03 -16.91
N LEU A 11 -0.65 1.26 -17.60
CA LEU A 11 -1.51 0.24 -16.98
C LEU A 11 -0.69 -0.90 -16.36
N ALA A 12 0.39 -1.32 -17.01
CA ALA A 12 1.28 -2.34 -16.47
C ALA A 12 1.97 -1.86 -15.18
N LEU A 13 2.46 -0.61 -15.16
CA LEU A 13 3.04 0.01 -13.96
C LEU A 13 2.03 0.09 -12.81
N GLN A 14 0.79 0.49 -13.10
CA GLN A 14 -0.28 0.55 -12.10
C GLN A 14 -0.63 -0.86 -11.57
N SER A 15 -0.73 -1.86 -12.44
CA SER A 15 -0.97 -3.26 -12.07
C SER A 15 0.13 -3.81 -11.16
N GLU A 16 1.40 -3.53 -11.49
CA GLU A 16 2.54 -3.95 -10.67
C GLU A 16 2.51 -3.28 -9.30
N LEU A 17 2.19 -1.98 -9.24
CA LEU A 17 2.06 -1.25 -7.98
C LEU A 17 0.96 -1.84 -7.09
N ASP A 18 -0.20 -2.19 -7.66
CA ASP A 18 -1.31 -2.77 -6.91
C ASP A 18 -0.97 -4.19 -6.41
N GLY A 19 -0.30 -5.01 -7.23
CA GLY A 19 0.21 -6.32 -6.81
C GLY A 19 1.24 -6.22 -5.68
N LEU A 20 2.15 -5.26 -5.77
CA LEU A 20 3.16 -5.02 -4.75
C LEU A 20 2.53 -4.58 -3.42
N ARG A 21 1.56 -3.66 -3.47
CA ARG A 21 0.81 -3.21 -2.28
C ARG A 21 0.05 -4.36 -1.62
N ALA A 22 -0.54 -5.25 -2.41
CA ALA A 22 -1.18 -6.45 -1.88
C ALA A 22 -0.17 -7.36 -1.17
N ARG A 23 1.00 -7.60 -1.77
CA ARG A 23 2.09 -8.37 -1.16
C ARG A 23 2.61 -7.74 0.13
N ARG A 24 2.84 -6.42 0.14
CA ARG A 24 3.28 -5.69 1.33
C ARG A 24 2.24 -5.72 2.45
N ALA A 25 0.95 -5.64 2.11
CA ALA A 25 -0.13 -5.77 3.07
C ALA A 25 -0.24 -7.19 3.65
N GLU A 26 0.06 -8.22 2.86
CA GLU A 26 0.18 -9.60 3.34
C GLU A 26 1.32 -9.74 4.34
N LEU A 27 2.51 -9.24 3.98
CA LEU A 27 3.67 -9.25 4.86
C LEU A 27 3.38 -8.52 6.18
N MET A 28 2.78 -7.33 6.12
CA MET A 28 2.39 -6.58 7.32
C MET A 28 1.46 -7.36 8.24
N ARG A 29 0.60 -8.23 7.69
CA ARG A 29 -0.32 -9.07 8.48
C ARG A 29 0.38 -10.25 9.15
N SER A 30 1.48 -10.75 8.59
CA SER A 30 2.27 -11.82 9.20
C SER A 30 3.32 -11.31 10.19
N LEU A 31 3.78 -10.07 10.03
CA LEU A 31 4.85 -9.51 10.85
C LEU A 31 4.40 -9.21 12.29
N PRO A 32 5.34 -9.19 13.25
CA PRO A 32 5.09 -8.66 14.58
C PRO A 32 4.54 -7.23 14.52
N TRP A 33 3.74 -6.84 15.51
CA TRP A 33 3.10 -5.52 15.50
C TRP A 33 4.09 -4.35 15.70
N SER A 34 5.32 -4.63 16.15
CA SER A 34 6.41 -3.65 16.27
C SER A 34 7.60 -4.07 15.41
N VAL A 35 8.28 -3.05 14.85
CA VAL A 35 9.54 -3.21 14.10
C VAL A 35 10.70 -3.49 15.05
N GLU A 36 10.76 -2.76 16.16
CA GLU A 36 11.77 -2.97 17.20
C GLU A 36 11.23 -3.90 18.29
N PRO A 37 12.09 -4.62 19.02
CA PRO A 37 11.67 -5.33 20.22
C PRO A 37 10.96 -4.39 21.20
N MET A 38 9.75 -4.74 21.61
CA MET A 38 8.93 -3.97 22.54
C MET A 38 8.31 -4.88 23.60
N ASP A 39 8.34 -4.45 24.86
CA ASP A 39 7.63 -5.13 25.94
C ASP A 39 6.10 -5.05 25.75
N ALA A 40 5.39 -5.89 26.51
CA ALA A 40 3.94 -5.84 26.55
C ALA A 40 3.48 -4.46 27.03
N VAL A 41 2.52 -3.87 26.32
CA VAL A 41 1.91 -2.60 26.67
C VAL A 41 0.49 -2.86 27.19
N SER A 42 0.18 -2.37 28.37
CA SER A 42 -1.19 -2.36 28.90
C SER A 42 -1.47 -0.99 29.50
N ASP A 43 -2.42 -0.28 28.91
CA ASP A 43 -2.94 0.98 29.41
C ASP A 43 -4.47 0.94 29.40
N THR A 44 -5.01 0.51 30.54
CA THR A 44 -6.45 0.34 30.79
C THR A 44 -7.11 1.59 31.34
N GLN A 45 -6.34 2.66 31.61
CA GLN A 45 -6.84 3.91 32.19
C GLN A 45 -7.30 4.92 31.12
N ARG A 46 -7.02 4.65 29.84
CA ARG A 46 -7.50 5.48 28.72
C ARG A 46 -8.99 5.27 28.43
N TRP A 47 -9.59 6.28 27.78
CA TRP A 47 -10.99 6.22 27.32
C TRP A 47 -11.29 5.01 26.40
N ARG A 48 -10.26 4.51 25.68
CA ARG A 48 -10.24 3.18 25.08
C ARG A 48 -9.04 2.42 25.63
N PRO A 49 -9.26 1.30 26.35
CA PRO A 49 -8.18 0.43 26.79
C PRO A 49 -7.31 0.02 25.62
N TYR A 50 -5.99 0.03 25.81
CA TYR A 50 -5.02 -0.37 24.83
C TYR A 50 -4.12 -1.45 25.41
N GLU A 51 -4.18 -2.64 24.83
CA GLU A 51 -3.35 -3.77 25.24
C GLU A 51 -2.69 -4.42 24.03
N ARG A 52 -1.38 -4.66 24.14
CA ARG A 52 -0.59 -5.37 23.14
C ARG A 52 0.40 -6.31 23.84
N PRO A 53 0.54 -7.56 23.37
CA PRO A 53 1.57 -8.47 23.89
C PRO A 53 2.96 -7.96 23.53
N ALA A 54 3.99 -8.48 24.19
CA ALA A 54 5.38 -8.19 23.81
C ALA A 54 5.62 -8.55 22.34
N SER A 55 6.37 -7.71 21.64
CA SER A 55 6.77 -7.92 20.26
C SER A 55 8.27 -8.19 20.21
N PRO A 56 8.73 -9.24 19.51
CA PRO A 56 10.14 -9.48 19.31
C PRO A 56 10.82 -8.51 18.34
N GLY A 57 10.07 -7.64 17.64
CA GLY A 57 10.59 -6.87 16.52
C GLY A 57 10.73 -7.70 15.24
N TYR A 58 11.12 -7.06 14.15
CA TYR A 58 11.39 -7.73 12.88
C TYR A 58 12.76 -8.40 12.95
N SER A 59 12.84 -9.61 12.40
CA SER A 59 14.14 -10.19 12.06
C SER A 59 14.83 -9.37 10.96
N ALA A 60 16.14 -9.54 10.79
CA ALA A 60 16.90 -8.86 9.75
C ALA A 60 16.38 -9.19 8.34
N GLU A 61 15.91 -10.43 8.12
CA GLU A 61 15.35 -10.87 6.84
C GLU A 61 14.00 -10.20 6.56
N GLU A 62 13.12 -10.14 7.56
CA GLU A 62 11.82 -9.47 7.47
C GLU A 62 11.97 -7.96 7.25
N ALA A 63 12.91 -7.31 7.96
CA ALA A 63 13.22 -5.90 7.75
C ALA A 63 13.75 -5.64 6.34
N ALA A 64 14.64 -6.50 5.83
CA ALA A 64 15.16 -6.38 4.48
C ALA A 64 14.07 -6.59 3.41
N GLU A 65 13.17 -7.56 3.58
CA GLU A 65 12.02 -7.76 2.68
C GLU A 65 11.09 -6.53 2.71
N TRP A 66 10.80 -5.99 3.90
CA TRP A 66 9.98 -4.80 4.07
C TRP A 66 10.56 -3.58 3.35
N ASP A 67 11.85 -3.32 3.52
CA ASP A 67 12.55 -2.18 2.91
C ASP A 67 12.65 -2.32 1.40
N GLU A 68 12.92 -3.54 0.89
CA GLU A 68 12.96 -3.79 -0.54
C GLU A 68 11.59 -3.55 -1.19
N LEU A 69 10.52 -4.03 -0.56
CA LEU A 69 9.15 -3.75 -1.02
C LEU A 69 8.85 -2.25 -0.99
N ALA A 70 9.21 -1.54 0.06
CA ALA A 70 9.00 -0.10 0.17
C ALA A 70 9.77 0.69 -0.91
N ARG A 71 11.03 0.30 -1.18
CA ARG A 71 11.87 0.90 -2.23
C ARG A 71 11.27 0.68 -3.61
N ARG A 72 10.82 -0.54 -3.91
CA ARG A 72 10.20 -0.86 -5.19
C ARG A 72 8.84 -0.17 -5.36
N GLU A 73 8.04 -0.06 -4.30
CA GLU A 73 6.81 0.74 -4.31
C GLU A 73 7.10 2.20 -4.70
N GLN A 74 8.13 2.79 -4.09
CA GLN A 74 8.53 4.17 -4.38
C GLN A 74 8.97 4.33 -5.85
N GLN A 75 9.75 3.39 -6.38
CA GLN A 75 10.18 3.42 -7.78
C GLN A 75 9.01 3.36 -8.76
N LEU A 76 8.02 2.49 -8.49
CA LEU A 76 6.80 2.40 -9.30
C LEU A 76 5.97 3.68 -9.20
N ALA A 77 5.84 4.26 -8.00
CA ALA A 77 5.16 5.54 -7.82
C ALA A 77 5.84 6.66 -8.63
N ILE A 78 7.17 6.75 -8.59
CA ILE A 78 7.93 7.71 -9.40
C ILE A 78 7.64 7.48 -10.88
N ALA A 79 7.83 6.25 -11.38
CA ALA A 79 7.62 5.91 -12.79
C ALA A 79 6.21 6.27 -13.29
N ILE A 80 5.18 6.01 -12.47
CA ILE A 80 3.81 6.42 -12.76
C ILE A 80 3.71 7.94 -12.78
N THR A 81 4.18 8.65 -11.75
CA THR A 81 4.01 10.12 -11.67
C THR A 81 4.77 10.92 -12.73
N THR A 82 5.89 10.40 -13.22
CA THR A 82 6.74 11.03 -14.25
C THR A 82 6.47 10.49 -15.66
N HIS A 83 5.41 9.72 -15.86
CA HIS A 83 5.10 9.10 -17.15
C HIS A 83 4.79 10.14 -18.24
N PRO A 84 5.30 10.00 -19.48
CA PRO A 84 5.05 10.95 -20.57
C PRO A 84 3.58 11.19 -20.90
N PHE A 85 2.70 10.23 -20.58
CA PHE A 85 1.25 10.37 -20.70
C PHE A 85 0.73 11.68 -20.08
N TRP A 86 1.30 12.12 -18.95
CA TRP A 86 0.81 13.31 -18.24
C TRP A 86 1.11 14.62 -18.97
N GLU A 87 2.05 14.64 -19.90
CA GLU A 87 2.32 15.83 -20.74
C GLU A 87 1.14 16.14 -21.67
N GLY A 88 0.36 15.13 -22.02
CA GLY A 88 -0.85 15.26 -22.85
C GLY A 88 -2.13 15.52 -22.06
N VAL A 89 -2.08 15.58 -20.72
CA VAL A 89 -3.25 15.80 -19.86
C VAL A 89 -3.22 17.21 -19.29
N ALA A 90 -4.31 17.96 -19.47
CA ALA A 90 -4.45 19.30 -18.92
C ALA A 90 -4.21 19.29 -17.39
N ALA A 91 -3.52 20.31 -16.88
CA ALA A 91 -3.04 20.33 -15.49
C ALA A 91 -4.20 20.18 -14.48
N GLU A 92 -5.35 20.80 -14.77
CA GLU A 92 -6.59 20.72 -14.02
C GLU A 92 -7.23 19.31 -14.01
N GLU A 93 -6.95 18.49 -15.03
CA GLU A 93 -7.49 17.13 -15.18
C GLU A 93 -6.55 16.06 -14.61
N GLN A 94 -5.27 16.36 -14.38
CA GLN A 94 -4.27 15.37 -13.96
C GLN A 94 -4.66 14.62 -12.68
N MET A 95 -5.27 15.30 -11.71
CA MET A 95 -5.71 14.65 -10.47
C MET A 95 -6.86 13.67 -10.72
N ALA A 96 -7.84 14.06 -11.54
CA ALA A 96 -8.94 13.19 -11.93
C ALA A 96 -8.44 11.98 -12.73
N ALA A 97 -7.54 12.21 -13.69
CA ALA A 97 -6.92 11.17 -14.49
C ALA A 97 -6.07 10.20 -13.66
N ARG A 98 -5.30 10.66 -12.67
CA ARG A 98 -4.57 9.79 -11.73
C ARG A 98 -5.50 8.97 -10.84
N SER A 99 -6.61 9.58 -10.40
CA SER A 99 -7.60 8.89 -9.58
C SER A 99 -8.29 7.78 -10.38
N ALA A 100 -8.64 8.05 -11.64
CA ALA A 100 -9.24 7.07 -12.52
C ALA A 100 -8.27 5.95 -12.95
N LEU A 101 -6.95 6.22 -13.02
CA LEU A 101 -5.93 5.20 -13.32
C LEU A 101 -5.93 4.07 -12.27
N LYS A 102 -6.08 4.40 -10.98
CA LYS A 102 -6.17 3.43 -9.87
C LYS A 102 -7.33 2.44 -10.01
N HIS A 103 -8.34 2.78 -10.81
CA HIS A 103 -9.52 1.95 -11.05
C HIS A 103 -9.55 1.39 -12.48
N ALA A 104 -8.55 1.72 -13.32
CA ALA A 104 -8.49 1.29 -14.71
C ALA A 104 -7.94 -0.13 -14.86
N VAL A 105 -7.11 -0.57 -13.92
CA VAL A 105 -6.64 -1.95 -13.82
C VAL A 105 -7.57 -2.68 -12.84
N PRO A 106 -8.08 -3.87 -13.19
CA PRO A 106 -8.74 -4.75 -12.23
C PRO A 106 -7.69 -5.25 -11.20
N GLY A 107 -7.43 -4.46 -10.17
CA GLY A 107 -6.57 -4.77 -9.03
C GLY A 107 -7.42 -4.95 -7.78
N ALA A 108 -7.15 -6.01 -7.01
CA ALA A 108 -7.98 -6.56 -5.95
C ALA A 108 -8.76 -5.49 -5.15
N ALA A 109 -10.09 -5.59 -5.20
CA ALA A 109 -10.99 -4.85 -4.33
C ALA A 109 -10.39 -4.85 -2.92
N PHE A 110 -10.15 -3.65 -2.38
CA PHE A 110 -9.61 -3.44 -1.05
C PHE A 110 -10.33 -4.39 -0.10
N GLY A 111 -9.62 -5.41 0.39
CA GLY A 111 -10.21 -6.57 1.06
C GLY A 111 -11.17 -6.13 2.15
N GLY A 112 -12.47 -6.28 1.88
CA GLY A 112 -13.52 -6.16 2.86
C GLY A 112 -13.42 -7.30 3.85
N ALA A 113 -12.52 -7.17 4.83
CA ALA A 113 -12.63 -7.87 6.09
C ALA A 113 -13.36 -6.94 7.07
N ALA A 114 -14.64 -6.72 6.78
CA ALA A 114 -15.60 -6.27 7.78
C ALA A 114 -16.46 -7.48 8.15
N ASP A 115 -15.82 -8.46 8.80
CA ASP A 115 -16.54 -9.45 9.58
C ASP A 115 -15.64 -9.98 10.70
N ALA A 116 -15.82 -9.43 11.90
CA ALA A 116 -15.66 -10.11 13.19
C ALA A 116 -15.98 -9.16 14.35
N ALA A 117 -16.92 -9.62 15.19
CA ALA A 117 -17.22 -9.23 16.58
C ALA A 117 -18.33 -8.20 16.84
N VAL A 118 -19.56 -8.70 16.93
CA VAL A 118 -20.43 -8.53 18.11
C VAL A 118 -20.78 -9.91 18.65
#